data_AF-A0A3Q2DFF9-F1
#
_entry.id   AF-A0A3Q2DFF9-F1
#
_cell.length_a   1.000
_cell.length_b   1.000
_cell.length_c   1.000
_cell.angle_alpha   90.00
_cell.angle_beta   90.00
_cell.angle_gamma   90.00
#
_symmetry.space_group_name_H-M   'P 1'
#
loop_
_entity.id
_entity.type
_entity.pdbx_description
1 polymer ?
#
loop_
_entity_poly.entity_id
_entity_poly.type
_entity_poly.pdbx_seq_one_letter_code
_entity_poly.pdbx_strand_id
1 'polypeptide(L)'
;MLHLMSRLLLCALLGSLCASCPLSCQCSEAAHTVKCVSKDLRRIPVGIPGYTRNLFITGNHISRIGPESFRGLDNVTNLSLSNNR
;
A
#
# COMPACT_ATOMS: atom_id res chain seq x y z
N MET A 1 7.58 18.44 -14.83
CA MET A 1 6.96 17.46 -15.75
C MET A 1 7.97 16.49 -16.36
N LEU A 2 9.16 16.94 -16.82
CA LEU A 2 10.22 16.04 -17.31
C LEU A 2 10.69 14.99 -16.27
N HIS A 3 10.80 15.36 -14.99
CA HIS A 3 11.21 14.44 -13.92
C HIS A 3 10.24 13.27 -13.72
N LEU A 4 8.94 13.47 -13.96
CA LEU A 4 7.92 12.45 -13.76
C LEU A 4 7.97 11.41 -14.89
N MET A 5 8.17 11.88 -16.13
CA MET A 5 8.29 11.01 -17.30
C MET A 5 9.60 10.21 -17.26
N SER A 6 10.70 10.85 -16.82
CA SER A 6 11.99 10.19 -16.63
C SER A 6 11.94 9.09 -15.57
N ARG A 7 11.24 9.33 -14.44
CA ARG A 7 11.01 8.30 -13.40
C ARG A 7 10.13 7.15 -13.91
N LEU A 8 9.11 7.44 -14.72
CA LEU A 8 8.24 6.42 -15.34
C LEU A 8 9.05 5.48 -16.26
N LEU A 9 9.88 6.06 -17.13
CA LEU A 9 10.78 5.32 -18.03
C LEU A 9 11.79 4.46 -17.25
N LEU A 10 12.33 5.00 -16.14
CA LEU A 10 13.27 4.28 -15.29
C LEU A 10 12.61 3.09 -14.56
N CYS A 11 11.40 3.25 -14.00
CA CYS A 11 10.69 2.15 -13.35
C CYS A 11 10.22 1.07 -14.34
N ALA A 12 9.87 1.44 -15.57
CA ALA A 12 9.51 0.48 -16.63
C ALA A 12 10.69 -0.41 -17.06
N LEU A 13 11.91 0.13 -17.08
CA LEU A 13 13.13 -0.61 -17.43
C LEU A 13 13.64 -1.49 -16.28
N LEU A 14 13.39 -1.09 -15.02
CA LEU A 14 13.94 -1.77 -13.85
C LEU A 14 13.03 -2.83 -13.23
N GLY A 15 11.76 -2.93 -13.63
CA GLY A 15 10.82 -4.04 -13.38
C GLY A 15 10.50 -4.45 -11.94
N SER A 16 11.33 -4.09 -10.95
CA SER A 16 11.34 -4.67 -9.61
C SER A 16 11.83 -3.71 -8.50
N LEU A 17 12.29 -2.49 -8.84
CA LEU A 17 12.78 -1.50 -7.85
C LEU A 17 11.74 -0.44 -7.45
N CYS A 18 10.66 -0.30 -8.23
CA CYS A 18 9.49 0.45 -7.81
C CYS A 18 8.67 -0.49 -6.92
N ALA A 19 8.57 -0.25 -5.62
CA ALA A 19 7.47 -0.82 -4.83
C ALA A 19 6.19 -0.18 -5.35
N SER A 20 5.64 -0.76 -6.42
CA SER A 20 4.44 -0.28 -7.10
C SER A 20 3.31 -0.28 -6.09
N CYS A 21 2.66 0.88 -5.92
CA CYS A 21 1.47 0.97 -5.10
C CYS A 21 0.47 -0.13 -5.51
N PRO A 22 -0.06 -0.94 -4.57
CA PRO A 22 -1.04 -1.96 -4.92
C PRO A 22 -2.19 -1.35 -5.72
N LEU A 23 -2.68 -2.03 -6.77
CA LEU A 23 -3.75 -1.50 -7.64
C LEU A 23 -5.01 -1.10 -6.88
N SER A 24 -5.29 -1.78 -5.77
CA SER A 24 -6.43 -1.50 -4.90
C SER A 24 -6.20 -0.30 -3.97
N CYS A 25 -5.02 0.31 -3.96
CA CYS A 25 -4.64 1.32 -2.99
C CYS A 25 -4.19 2.62 -3.67
N GLN A 26 -4.24 3.71 -2.90
CA GLN A 26 -3.66 5.00 -3.24
C GLN A 26 -2.49 5.26 -2.32
N CYS A 27 -1.31 5.53 -2.88
CA CYS A 27 -0.09 5.73 -2.12
C CYS A 27 0.44 7.15 -2.32
N SER A 28 0.92 7.75 -1.24
CA SER A 28 1.64 9.02 -1.25
C SER A 28 2.94 8.83 -0.49
N GLU A 29 4.05 8.83 -1.22
CA GLU A 29 5.40 8.72 -0.66
C GLU A 29 5.73 9.95 0.19
N ALA A 30 5.43 11.16 -0.31
CA ALA A 30 5.65 12.41 0.41
C ALA A 30 4.92 12.45 1.77
N ALA A 31 3.73 11.86 1.85
CA ALA A 31 2.95 11.77 3.08
C ALA A 31 3.16 10.45 3.85
N HIS A 32 4.03 9.54 3.36
CA HIS A 32 4.22 8.19 3.87
C HIS A 32 2.89 7.46 4.17
N THR A 33 1.91 7.59 3.27
CA THR A 33 0.52 7.18 3.50
C THR A 33 0.02 6.26 2.40
N VAL A 34 -0.63 5.17 2.79
CA VAL A 34 -1.31 4.22 1.90
C VAL A 34 -2.77 4.07 2.32
N LYS A 35 -3.68 4.22 1.36
CA LYS A 35 -5.13 4.15 1.56
C LYS A 35 -5.75 3.11 0.64
N CYS A 36 -6.38 2.08 1.20
CA CYS A 36 -7.10 1.01 0.53
C CYS A 36 -8.56 1.01 1.03
N VAL A 37 -9.37 1.96 0.54
CA VAL A 37 -10.70 2.27 1.08
C VAL A 37 -11.81 1.78 0.14
N SER A 38 -12.74 0.96 0.66
CA SER A 38 -13.89 0.42 -0.08
C SER A 38 -13.50 -0.28 -1.39
N LYS A 39 -12.68 -1.32 -1.27
CA LYS A 39 -12.04 -2.05 -2.40
C LYS A 39 -12.40 -3.53 -2.43
N ASP A 40 -13.41 -3.93 -1.67
CA ASP A 40 -13.87 -5.31 -1.53
C ASP A 40 -12.75 -6.30 -1.13
N LEU A 41 -11.71 -5.81 -0.45
CA LEU A 41 -10.58 -6.66 -0.04
C LEU A 41 -11.04 -7.71 0.97
N ARG A 42 -10.62 -8.96 0.77
CA ARG A 42 -10.87 -10.06 1.70
C ARG A 42 -9.65 -10.45 2.52
N ARG A 43 -8.50 -9.86 2.21
CA ARG A 43 -7.21 -10.03 2.88
C ARG A 43 -6.42 -8.72 2.80
N ILE A 44 -5.42 -8.58 3.67
CA ILE A 44 -4.45 -7.48 3.59
C ILE A 44 -3.69 -7.60 2.25
N PRO A 45 -3.59 -6.53 1.46
CA PRO A 45 -2.90 -6.57 0.17
C PRO A 45 -1.39 -6.72 0.36
N VAL A 46 -0.77 -7.50 -0.52
CA VAL A 46 0.69 -7.61 -0.61
C VAL A 46 1.28 -6.44 -1.40
N GLY A 47 2.57 -6.17 -1.22
CA GLY A 47 3.26 -5.12 -1.97
C GLY A 47 2.98 -3.69 -1.49
N ILE A 48 2.47 -3.51 -0.26
CA ILE A 48 2.44 -2.20 0.37
C ILE A 48 3.88 -1.68 0.49
N PRO A 49 4.19 -0.44 0.03
CA PRO A 49 5.56 0.07 0.07
C PRO A 49 6.14 0.15 1.48
N GLY A 50 7.40 -0.23 1.65
CA GLY A 50 8.07 -0.24 2.97
C GLY A 50 8.25 1.14 3.61
N TYR A 51 8.14 2.24 2.86
CA TYR A 51 8.15 3.60 3.41
C TYR A 51 6.86 3.94 4.19
N THR A 52 5.83 3.10 4.13
CA THR A 52 4.50 3.40 4.67
C THR A 52 4.56 3.58 6.18
N ARG A 53 4.07 4.74 6.65
CA ARG A 53 3.90 5.05 8.07
C ARG A 53 2.44 5.04 8.49
N ASN A 54 1.57 5.52 7.61
CA ASN A 54 0.12 5.56 7.80
C ASN A 54 -0.59 4.61 6.82
N LEU A 55 -1.20 3.55 7.34
CA LEU A 55 -1.89 2.53 6.56
C LEU A 55 -3.38 2.49 6.91
N PHE A 56 -4.22 2.79 5.92
CA PHE A 56 -5.67 2.75 6.06
C PHE A 56 -6.25 1.67 5.15
N ILE A 57 -6.77 0.59 5.72
CA ILE A 57 -7.46 -0.49 4.98
C ILE A 57 -8.89 -0.55 5.52
N THR A 58 -9.73 0.39 5.10
CA THR A 58 -11.04 0.63 5.72
C THR A 58 -12.20 0.31 4.78
N GLY A 59 -13.33 -0.14 5.32
CA GLY A 59 -14.53 -0.42 4.54
C GLY A 59 -14.38 -1.63 3.61
N ASN A 60 -13.65 -2.68 4.00
CA ASN A 60 -13.49 -3.90 3.20
C ASN A 60 -14.16 -5.11 3.88
N HIS A 61 -13.89 -6.32 3.38
CA HIS A 61 -14.49 -7.59 3.83
C HIS A 61 -13.41 -8.50 4.46
N ILE A 62 -12.49 -7.91 5.23
CA ILE A 62 -11.40 -8.63 5.88
C ILE A 62 -11.87 -9.10 7.26
N SER A 63 -12.27 -10.37 7.34
CA SER A 63 -12.77 -10.98 8.57
C SER A 63 -11.70 -11.68 9.42
N ARG A 64 -10.49 -11.90 8.87
CA ARG A 64 -9.37 -12.55 9.55
C ARG A 64 -8.04 -11.91 9.16
N ILE A 65 -7.16 -11.79 10.14
CA ILE A 65 -5.79 -11.29 9.99
C ILE A 65 -4.85 -12.43 10.40
N GLY A 66 -3.92 -12.78 9.51
CA GLY A 66 -2.90 -13.78 9.78
C GLY A 66 -1.65 -13.15 10.40
N PRO A 67 -0.79 -13.96 11.05
CA PRO A 67 0.45 -13.48 11.67
C PRO A 67 1.38 -12.76 10.68
N GLU A 68 1.40 -13.22 9.42
CA GLU A 68 2.26 -12.65 8.37
C GLU A 68 1.59 -11.52 7.56
N SER A 69 0.38 -11.09 7.91
CA SER A 69 -0.39 -10.13 7.10
C SER A 69 0.25 -8.76 6.95
N PHE A 70 1.14 -8.38 7.87
CA PHE A 70 1.86 -7.09 7.85
C PHE A 70 3.38 -7.26 7.79
N ARG A 71 3.87 -8.45 7.38
CA ARG A 71 5.30 -8.73 7.29
C ARG A 71 6.00 -7.71 6.35
N GLY A 72 7.11 -7.14 6.81
CA GLY A 72 7.89 -6.15 6.06
C GLY A 72 7.33 -4.73 6.08
N LEU A 73 6.31 -4.46 6.92
CA LEU A 73 5.74 -3.13 7.14
C LEU A 73 6.24 -2.52 8.46
N ASP A 74 7.56 -2.62 8.69
CA ASP A 74 8.21 -2.28 9.96
C ASP A 74 8.10 -0.80 10.34
N ASN A 75 7.82 0.07 9.35
CA ASN A 75 7.68 1.51 9.54
C ASN A 75 6.24 1.98 9.85
N VAL A 76 5.25 1.08 9.84
CA VAL A 76 3.86 1.45 10.07
C VAL A 76 3.66 1.78 11.55
N THR A 77 3.32 3.05 11.84
CA THR A 77 3.00 3.51 13.20
C THR A 77 1.50 3.78 13.37
N ASN A 78 0.77 3.96 12.27
CA ASN A 78 -0.66 4.26 12.27
C ASN A 78 -1.38 3.29 11.35
N LEU A 79 -2.16 2.37 11.94
CA LEU A 79 -2.95 1.38 11.22
C LEU A 79 -4.43 1.57 11.53
N SER A 80 -5.25 1.69 10.48
CA SER A 80 -6.72 1.68 10.61
C SER A 80 -7.34 0.58 9.77
N LEU A 81 -8.09 -0.29 10.44
CA LEU A 81 -8.86 -1.38 9.84
C LEU A 81 -10.37 -1.17 10.06
N SER A 82 -10.81 0.08 10.24
CA SER A 82 -12.21 0.38 10.54
C SER A 82 -13.16 -0.10 9.43
N ASN A 83 -14.37 -0.49 9.83
CA ASN A 83 -15.43 -0.93 8.92
C ASN A 83 -15.06 -2.14 8.05
N ASN A 84 -14.15 -3.01 8.51
CA ASN A 84 -14.02 -4.35 7.95
C ASN A 84 -15.09 -5.28 8.55
N ARG A 85 -15.57 -6.23 7.75
CA ARG A 85 -16.60 -7.22 8.12
C ARG A 85 -16.15 -8.64 7.83
#